data_AF-H2YKM4-F1
#
_entry.id   AF-H2YKM4-F1
#
_cell.length_a   1.000
_cell.length_b   1.000
_cell.length_c   1.000
_cell.angle_alpha   90.00
_cell.angle_beta   90.00
_cell.angle_gamma   90.00
#
_symmetry.space_group_name_H-M   'P 1'
#
loop_
_entity.id
_entity.type
_entity.pdbx_description
1 polymer ?
#
loop_
_entity_poly.entity_id
_entity_poly.type
_entity_poly.pdbx_seq_one_letter_code
_entity_poly.pdbx_strand_id
1 'polypeptide(L)'
;MEEKVKDFNDELMILKYQGSLPSVVLDSMHTTIDAMPVYPPSKLIQLYIGDGNQQSNEVDFKKAFELLQYLDAEDGNEMEVDIEEWKMLIWCKMILKDGWNDIDTSSDPFDTYSHTVLFRTIQLAQSSGLLSELLPDVVQLMNRPELSDLIKSSKFEFLLRATFERIHRTLLTTST
;
A
#
# COMPACT_ATOMS: atom_id res chain seq x y z
N MET A 1 13.36 -28.94 9.40
CA MET A 1 14.31 -28.50 8.35
C MET A 1 13.63 -27.53 7.40
N GLU A 2 12.36 -27.76 7.06
CA GLU A 2 11.54 -26.86 6.23
C GLU A 2 11.27 -25.50 6.88
N GLU A 3 11.05 -25.43 8.20
CA GLU A 3 10.84 -24.17 8.94
C GLU A 3 12.03 -23.21 8.81
N LYS A 4 13.26 -23.69 9.07
CA LYS A 4 14.48 -22.91 8.88
C LYS A 4 14.74 -22.46 7.45
N VAL A 5 14.25 -23.22 6.47
CA VAL A 5 14.37 -22.83 5.04
C VAL A 5 13.37 -21.73 4.72
N LYS A 6 12.17 -21.77 5.31
CA LYS A 6 11.16 -20.72 5.18
C LYS A 6 11.66 -19.42 5.83
N ASP A 7 12.15 -19.46 7.06
CA ASP A 7 12.67 -18.28 7.77
C ASP A 7 13.80 -17.62 6.97
N PHE A 8 14.77 -18.41 6.51
CA PHE A 8 15.86 -17.90 5.68
C PHE A 8 15.37 -17.29 4.35
N ASN A 9 14.32 -17.87 3.76
CA ASN A 9 13.74 -17.34 2.53
C ASN A 9 12.97 -16.02 2.78
N ASP A 10 12.35 -15.88 3.96
CA ASP A 10 11.65 -14.68 4.38
C ASP A 10 12.66 -13.54 4.64
N GLU A 11 13.77 -13.81 5.32
CA GLU A 11 14.90 -12.87 5.48
C GLU A 11 15.46 -12.39 4.13
N LEU A 12 15.65 -13.32 3.18
CA LEU A 12 16.13 -12.97 1.83
C LEU A 12 15.15 -12.07 1.08
N MET A 13 13.84 -12.27 1.26
CA MET A 13 12.83 -11.40 0.65
C MET A 13 12.86 -10.01 1.26
N ILE A 14 12.99 -9.88 2.59
CA ILE A 14 13.12 -8.59 3.27
C ILE A 14 14.33 -7.80 2.75
N LEU A 15 15.49 -8.46 2.64
CA LEU A 15 16.71 -7.86 2.08
C LEU A 15 16.52 -7.43 0.62
N LYS A 16 15.79 -8.23 -0.18
CA LYS A 16 15.47 -7.87 -1.56
C LYS A 16 14.58 -6.63 -1.64
N TYR A 17 13.59 -6.50 -0.76
CA TYR A 17 12.77 -5.29 -0.69
C TYR A 17 13.64 -4.09 -0.30
N GLN A 18 14.44 -4.19 0.76
CA GLN A 18 15.36 -3.13 1.17
C GLN A 18 16.33 -2.70 0.06
N GLY A 19 16.92 -3.66 -0.68
CA GLY A 19 17.79 -3.37 -1.83
C GLY A 19 17.06 -2.77 -3.03
N SER A 20 15.73 -2.79 -3.03
CA SER A 20 14.87 -2.21 -4.07
C SER A 20 14.20 -0.90 -3.64
N LEU A 21 14.68 -0.28 -2.55
CA LEU A 21 14.23 1.03 -2.11
C LEU A 21 14.54 2.11 -3.18
N PRO A 22 13.61 3.05 -3.43
CA PRO A 22 13.85 4.14 -4.38
C PRO A 22 15.03 5.01 -3.95
N SER A 23 15.85 5.47 -4.91
CA SER A 23 16.98 6.35 -4.62
C SER A 23 16.56 7.64 -3.93
N VAL A 24 15.36 8.16 -4.26
CA VAL A 24 14.76 9.34 -3.62
C VAL A 24 14.63 9.17 -2.11
N VAL A 25 14.29 7.96 -1.65
CA VAL A 25 14.19 7.65 -0.21
C VAL A 25 15.59 7.62 0.42
N LEU A 26 16.57 7.04 -0.26
CA LEU A 26 17.97 7.00 0.20
C LEU A 26 18.56 8.40 0.32
N ASP A 27 18.31 9.25 -0.68
CA ASP A 27 18.71 10.65 -0.70
C ASP A 27 18.05 11.43 0.46
N SER A 28 16.76 11.19 0.72
CA SER A 28 16.03 11.81 1.84
C SER A 28 16.59 11.42 3.21
N MET A 29 17.16 10.22 3.32
CA MET A 29 17.80 9.71 4.53
C MET A 29 19.30 10.02 4.60
N HIS A 30 19.87 10.64 3.56
CA HIS A 30 21.31 10.86 3.40
C HIS A 30 22.15 9.58 3.61
N THR A 31 21.66 8.44 3.09
CA THR A 31 22.30 7.13 3.24
C THR A 31 22.43 6.40 1.91
N THR A 32 23.12 5.25 1.91
CA THR A 32 23.25 4.37 0.74
C THR A 32 22.84 2.94 1.11
N ILE A 33 22.52 2.11 0.11
CA ILE A 33 22.12 0.70 0.32
C ILE A 33 23.18 -0.06 1.12
N ASP A 34 24.47 0.16 0.81
CA ASP A 34 25.59 -0.49 1.51
C ASP A 34 25.84 0.00 2.93
N ALA A 35 25.39 1.22 3.28
CA ALA A 35 25.59 1.83 4.59
C ALA A 35 24.39 1.63 5.53
N MET A 36 23.27 1.07 5.03
CA MET A 36 22.07 0.86 5.84
C MET A 36 22.16 -0.42 6.68
N PRO A 37 21.76 -0.37 7.96
CA PRO A 37 21.49 -1.59 8.72
C PRO A 37 20.31 -2.34 8.08
N VAL A 38 20.20 -3.64 8.36
CA VAL A 38 19.00 -4.42 7.98
C VAL A 38 17.82 -3.87 8.76
N TYR A 39 16.80 -3.40 8.05
CA TYR A 39 15.61 -2.82 8.66
C TYR A 39 14.49 -3.85 8.79
N PRO A 40 13.70 -3.80 9.87
CA PRO A 40 12.54 -4.66 10.01
C PRO A 40 11.46 -4.28 8.96
N PRO A 41 10.54 -5.21 8.64
CA PRO A 41 9.46 -4.98 7.68
C PRO A 41 8.62 -3.74 7.99
N SER A 42 8.30 -3.48 9.27
CA SER A 42 7.59 -2.27 9.71
C SER A 42 8.27 -0.98 9.24
N LYS A 43 9.61 -0.93 9.35
CA LYS A 43 10.39 0.23 8.94
C LYS A 43 10.44 0.35 7.42
N LEU A 44 10.60 -0.77 6.69
CA LEU A 44 10.58 -0.77 5.23
C LEU A 44 9.24 -0.27 4.67
N ILE A 45 8.12 -0.69 5.27
CA ILE A 45 6.78 -0.18 4.91
C ILE A 45 6.72 1.34 5.06
N GLN A 46 7.18 1.89 6.19
CA GLN A 46 7.24 3.35 6.39
C GLN A 46 8.12 4.05 5.35
N LEU A 47 9.23 3.43 4.93
CA LEU A 47 10.10 4.02 3.92
C LEU A 47 9.44 4.05 2.53
N TYR A 48 8.63 3.04 2.20
CA TYR A 48 7.89 3.00 0.93
C TYR A 48 6.75 4.00 0.87
N ILE A 49 5.96 4.14 1.95
CA ILE A 49 4.73 4.95 1.98
C ILE A 49 4.90 6.32 2.66
N GLY A 50 6.05 6.55 3.29
CA GLY A 50 6.33 7.74 4.08
C GLY A 50 6.62 8.97 3.25
N ASP A 51 6.70 10.12 3.92
CA ASP A 51 6.85 11.42 3.26
C ASP A 51 8.22 11.62 2.61
N GLY A 52 9.21 10.78 2.94
CA GLY A 52 10.50 10.70 2.25
C GLY A 52 10.38 10.16 0.82
N ASN A 53 9.36 9.33 0.54
CA ASN A 53 9.05 8.89 -0.81
C ASN A 53 8.00 9.80 -1.46
N GLN A 54 8.41 11.04 -1.79
CA GLN A 54 7.49 12.01 -2.40
C GLN A 54 6.92 11.51 -3.73
N GLN A 55 7.65 10.63 -4.44
CA GLN A 55 7.25 10.03 -5.72
C GLN A 55 6.76 8.58 -5.58
N SER A 56 6.28 8.17 -4.40
CA SER A 56 5.81 6.80 -4.19
C SER A 56 4.71 6.43 -5.18
N ASN A 57 4.94 5.34 -5.92
CA ASN A 57 4.08 4.89 -7.01
C ASN A 57 3.35 3.58 -6.65
N GLU A 58 2.61 3.04 -7.62
CA GLU A 58 1.86 1.80 -7.46
C GLU A 58 2.70 0.57 -7.08
N VAL A 59 3.96 0.54 -7.50
CA VAL A 59 4.90 -0.54 -7.18
C VAL A 59 5.36 -0.43 -5.73
N ASP A 60 5.61 0.79 -5.24
CA ASP A 60 6.01 1.02 -3.85
C ASP A 60 4.89 0.64 -2.88
N PHE A 61 3.65 1.02 -3.17
CA PHE A 61 2.50 0.62 -2.36
C PHE A 61 2.24 -0.89 -2.42
N LYS A 62 2.41 -1.52 -3.60
CA LYS A 62 2.33 -2.98 -3.70
C LYS A 62 3.40 -3.66 -2.84
N LYS A 63 4.65 -3.21 -2.87
CA LYS A 63 5.72 -3.78 -2.04
C LYS A 63 5.42 -3.61 -0.55
N ALA A 64 4.89 -2.44 -0.15
CA ALA A 64 4.47 -2.20 1.23
C ALA A 64 3.38 -3.18 1.68
N PHE A 65 2.44 -3.50 0.80
CA PHE A 65 1.43 -4.52 1.05
C PHE A 65 2.01 -5.94 1.14
N GLU A 66 2.93 -6.30 0.24
CA GLU A 66 3.64 -7.59 0.30
C GLU A 66 4.48 -7.71 1.58
N LEU A 67 5.00 -6.59 2.10
CA LEU A 67 5.76 -6.56 3.35
C LEU A 67 4.91 -6.84 4.60
N LEU A 68 3.59 -6.66 4.54
CA LEU A 68 2.69 -6.92 5.68
C LEU A 68 2.76 -8.38 6.15
N GLN A 69 2.98 -9.33 5.25
CA GLN A 69 3.05 -10.75 5.59
C GLN A 69 4.30 -11.11 6.44
N TYR A 70 5.29 -10.22 6.48
CA TYR A 70 6.54 -10.41 7.21
C TYR A 70 6.55 -9.68 8.57
N LEU A 71 5.52 -8.88 8.88
CA LEU A 71 5.43 -8.14 10.15
C LEU A 71 5.37 -9.06 11.38
N ASP A 72 4.77 -10.24 11.26
CA ASP A 72 4.61 -11.17 12.39
C ASP A 72 5.88 -12.03 12.65
N ALA A 73 6.74 -12.16 11.64
CA ALA A 73 7.89 -13.07 11.67
C ALA A 73 9.17 -12.43 12.26
N GLU A 74 9.41 -11.14 12.02
CA GLU A 74 10.73 -10.52 12.21
C GLU A 74 10.73 -9.27 13.09
N ASP A 75 9.58 -8.65 13.40
CA ASP A 75 9.56 -7.36 14.11
C ASP A 75 9.93 -7.48 15.61
N GLY A 76 10.08 -8.70 16.15
CA GLY A 76 10.62 -8.97 17.49
C GLY A 76 9.88 -8.29 18.66
N ASN A 77 8.75 -7.66 18.39
CA ASN A 77 7.96 -6.91 19.35
C ASN A 77 6.90 -7.85 19.95
N GLU A 78 6.92 -7.97 21.28
CA GLU A 78 5.93 -8.73 22.07
C GLU A 78 4.52 -8.09 22.06
N MET A 79 4.36 -6.94 21.41
CA MET A 79 3.06 -6.32 21.13
C MET A 79 2.57 -6.81 19.78
N GLU A 80 1.38 -7.42 19.76
CA GLU A 80 0.64 -7.79 18.55
C GLU A 80 0.74 -6.65 17.53
N VAL A 81 1.51 -6.86 16.46
CA VAL A 81 1.58 -5.89 15.37
C VAL A 81 0.24 -5.96 14.68
N ASP A 82 -0.57 -4.91 14.82
CA ASP A 82 -1.88 -4.87 14.19
C ASP A 82 -1.72 -4.70 12.66
N ILE A 83 -1.67 -5.83 11.97
CA ILE A 83 -1.57 -5.92 10.51
C ILE A 83 -2.72 -5.15 9.86
N GLU A 84 -3.91 -5.14 10.47
CA GLU A 84 -5.07 -4.41 9.96
C GLU A 84 -4.85 -2.89 10.06
N GLU A 85 -4.25 -2.39 11.14
CA GLU A 85 -3.88 -0.97 11.23
C GLU A 85 -2.84 -0.57 10.18
N TRP A 86 -1.78 -1.36 9.99
CA TRP A 86 -0.78 -1.09 8.96
C TRP A 86 -1.36 -1.13 7.55
N LYS A 87 -2.22 -2.11 7.28
CA LYS A 87 -2.98 -2.22 6.04
C LYS A 87 -3.81 -0.95 5.82
N MET A 88 -4.58 -0.50 6.81
CA MET A 88 -5.37 0.73 6.71
C MET A 88 -4.50 1.97 6.49
N LEU A 89 -3.34 2.05 7.15
CA LEU A 89 -2.41 3.18 6.99
C LEU A 89 -1.84 3.24 5.57
N ILE A 90 -1.46 2.11 4.98
CA ILE A 90 -1.00 2.02 3.58
C ILE A 90 -2.11 2.52 2.64
N TRP A 91 -3.35 2.08 2.85
CA TRP A 91 -4.50 2.55 2.07
C TRP A 91 -4.75 4.05 2.22
N CYS A 92 -4.69 4.59 3.44
CA CYS A 92 -4.85 6.02 3.68
C CYS A 92 -3.77 6.83 2.97
N LYS A 93 -2.50 6.45 3.11
CA LYS A 93 -1.37 7.12 2.46
C LYS A 93 -1.46 7.06 0.94
N MET A 94 -1.86 5.92 0.39
CA MET A 94 -2.08 5.76 -1.05
C MET A 94 -3.19 6.69 -1.55
N ILE A 95 -4.32 6.75 -0.85
CA ILE A 95 -5.42 7.65 -1.20
C ILE A 95 -4.98 9.11 -1.10
N LEU A 96 -4.24 9.49 -0.06
CA LEU A 96 -3.78 10.86 0.14
C LEU A 96 -2.74 11.31 -0.90
N LYS A 97 -2.09 10.38 -1.61
CA LYS A 97 -1.19 10.72 -2.72
C LYS A 97 -1.93 11.20 -3.95
N ASP A 98 -3.15 10.73 -4.16
CA ASP A 98 -3.94 11.12 -5.32
C ASP A 98 -4.54 12.52 -5.11
N GLY A 99 -4.34 13.40 -6.09
CA GLY A 99 -4.90 14.75 -6.11
C GLY A 99 -6.39 14.74 -6.47
N TRP A 100 -7.25 14.19 -5.60
CA TRP A 100 -8.68 13.99 -5.87
C TRP A 100 -9.43 15.28 -6.28
N ASN A 101 -8.97 16.43 -5.79
CA ASN A 101 -9.54 17.73 -6.11
C ASN A 101 -9.20 18.21 -7.53
N ASP A 102 -8.10 17.74 -8.11
CA ASP A 102 -7.63 18.08 -9.46
C ASP A 102 -8.15 17.13 -10.54
N ILE A 103 -8.78 16.00 -10.16
CA ILE A 103 -9.37 15.05 -11.10
C ILE A 103 -10.55 15.74 -11.80
N ASP A 104 -10.48 15.95 -13.11
CA ASP A 104 -11.57 16.58 -13.86
C ASP A 104 -12.73 15.60 -14.10
N THR A 105 -13.89 15.85 -13.48
CA THR A 105 -15.09 15.01 -13.66
C THR A 105 -15.93 15.40 -14.88
N SER A 106 -15.45 16.31 -15.72
CA SER A 106 -16.13 16.71 -16.96
C SER A 106 -16.01 15.66 -18.08
N SER A 107 -14.98 14.81 -18.01
CA SER A 107 -14.75 13.68 -18.91
C SER A 107 -15.27 12.37 -18.30
N ASP A 108 -15.19 11.26 -19.04
CA ASP A 108 -15.54 9.94 -18.50
C ASP A 108 -14.79 9.73 -17.17
N PRO A 109 -15.52 9.58 -16.04
CA PRO A 109 -14.89 9.51 -14.73
C PRO A 109 -13.84 8.39 -14.68
N PHE A 110 -14.12 7.27 -15.36
CA PHE A 110 -13.29 6.08 -15.34
C PHE A 110 -11.92 6.30 -15.97
N ASP A 111 -11.87 6.95 -17.13
CA ASP A 111 -10.60 7.28 -17.79
C ASP A 111 -9.78 8.23 -16.92
N THR A 112 -10.46 9.20 -16.30
CA THR A 112 -9.83 10.27 -15.52
C THR A 112 -9.17 9.77 -14.23
N TYR A 113 -9.78 8.84 -13.47
CA TYR A 113 -9.15 8.27 -12.27
C TYR A 113 -8.35 6.99 -12.52
N SER A 114 -8.35 6.43 -13.75
CA SER A 114 -7.55 5.24 -14.08
C SER A 114 -6.04 5.44 -13.89
N HIS A 115 -5.59 6.70 -13.94
CA HIS A 115 -4.19 7.09 -13.76
C HIS A 115 -3.79 7.32 -12.31
N THR A 116 -4.74 7.25 -11.37
CA THR A 116 -4.47 7.39 -9.93
C THR A 116 -3.57 6.27 -9.42
N VAL A 117 -2.74 6.59 -8.43
CA VAL A 117 -1.89 5.62 -7.75
C VAL A 117 -2.75 4.54 -7.10
N LEU A 118 -3.89 4.92 -6.52
CA LEU A 118 -4.89 3.99 -5.99
C LEU A 118 -5.28 2.93 -7.03
N PHE A 119 -5.76 3.36 -8.19
CA PHE A 119 -6.31 2.46 -9.18
C PHE A 119 -5.23 1.57 -9.82
N ARG A 120 -4.06 2.12 -10.11
CA ARG A 120 -2.92 1.35 -10.63
C ARG A 120 -2.43 0.31 -9.62
N THR A 121 -2.36 0.67 -8.34
CA THR A 121 -1.97 -0.28 -7.28
C THR A 121 -2.98 -1.41 -7.18
N ILE A 122 -4.28 -1.10 -7.23
CA ILE A 122 -5.34 -2.11 -7.24
C ILE A 122 -5.21 -3.06 -8.43
N GLN A 123 -5.00 -2.54 -9.64
CA GLN A 123 -4.81 -3.38 -10.83
C GLN A 123 -3.57 -4.27 -10.69
N LEU A 124 -2.48 -3.74 -10.15
CA LEU A 124 -1.24 -4.48 -9.91
C LEU A 124 -1.41 -5.56 -8.83
N ALA A 125 -2.10 -5.25 -7.74
CA ALA A 125 -2.44 -6.19 -6.68
C ALA A 125 -3.41 -7.28 -7.17
N GLN A 126 -4.37 -6.92 -8.01
CA GLN A 126 -5.33 -7.86 -8.61
C GLN A 126 -4.62 -8.87 -9.52
N SER A 127 -3.76 -8.39 -10.42
CA SER A 127 -2.98 -9.26 -11.32
C SER A 127 -2.01 -10.19 -10.57
N SER A 128 -1.63 -9.82 -9.35
CA SER A 128 -0.77 -10.64 -8.49
C SER A 128 -1.55 -11.56 -7.54
N GLY A 129 -2.88 -11.51 -7.54
CA GLY A 129 -3.76 -12.28 -6.64
C GLY A 129 -3.84 -11.77 -5.20
N LEU A 130 -3.01 -10.78 -4.84
CA LEU A 130 -2.84 -10.25 -3.49
C LEU A 130 -4.04 -9.40 -3.01
N LEU A 131 -4.83 -8.86 -3.96
CA LEU A 131 -5.90 -7.90 -3.65
C LEU A 131 -7.02 -8.46 -2.76
N SER A 132 -7.33 -9.76 -2.87
CA SER A 132 -8.38 -10.41 -2.07
C SER A 132 -8.10 -10.34 -0.57
N GLU A 133 -6.84 -10.51 -0.18
CA GLU A 133 -6.41 -10.53 1.22
C GLU A 133 -6.20 -9.11 1.77
N LEU A 134 -5.91 -8.16 0.88
CA LEU A 134 -5.55 -6.80 1.21
C LEU A 134 -6.67 -5.78 1.09
N LEU A 135 -7.89 -6.23 0.83
CA LEU A 135 -9.07 -5.37 0.81
C LEU A 135 -9.42 -4.91 2.24
N PRO A 136 -9.40 -3.59 2.53
CA PRO A 136 -9.82 -3.07 3.82
C PRO A 136 -11.34 -2.92 3.84
N ASP A 137 -11.90 -2.82 5.04
CA ASP A 137 -13.28 -2.39 5.19
C ASP A 137 -13.41 -0.91 4.80
N VAL A 138 -14.22 -0.64 3.76
CA VAL A 138 -14.39 0.71 3.21
C VAL A 138 -14.98 1.66 4.23
N VAL A 139 -15.87 1.17 5.10
CA VAL A 139 -16.53 2.00 6.11
C VAL A 139 -15.52 2.40 7.18
N GLN A 140 -14.65 1.49 7.62
CA GLN A 140 -13.57 1.80 8.55
C GLN A 140 -12.54 2.73 7.92
N LEU A 141 -12.15 2.49 6.67
CA LEU A 141 -11.23 3.36 5.93
C LEU A 141 -11.78 4.78 5.82
N MET A 142 -13.08 4.93 5.54
CA MET A 142 -13.75 6.22 5.49
C MET A 142 -13.93 6.89 6.87
N ASN A 143 -13.84 6.16 7.98
CA ASN A 143 -13.90 6.78 9.31
C ASN A 143 -12.52 7.19 9.83
N ARG A 144 -11.45 6.98 9.05
CA ARG A 144 -10.08 7.32 9.47
C ARG A 144 -9.87 8.84 9.51
N PRO A 145 -9.26 9.38 10.58
CA PRO A 145 -9.01 10.81 10.71
C PRO A 145 -8.15 11.36 9.56
N GLU A 146 -7.26 10.56 9.00
CA GLU A 146 -6.39 10.89 7.87
C GLU A 146 -7.16 11.26 6.60
N LEU A 147 -8.34 10.67 6.39
CA LEU A 147 -9.18 10.94 5.22
C LEU A 147 -10.30 11.95 5.50
N SER A 148 -10.39 12.47 6.73
CA SER A 148 -11.50 13.34 7.16
C SER A 148 -11.64 14.61 6.33
N ASP A 149 -10.54 15.14 5.79
CA ASP A 149 -10.59 16.31 4.90
C ASP A 149 -11.06 15.96 3.48
N LEU A 150 -10.69 14.78 2.97
CA LEU A 150 -11.12 14.30 1.66
C LEU A 150 -12.60 13.90 1.66
N ILE A 151 -13.10 13.31 2.75
CA ILE A 151 -14.47 12.82 2.87
C ILE A 151 -15.51 13.94 2.95
N LYS A 152 -15.10 15.16 3.31
CA LYS A 152 -15.95 16.36 3.17
C LYS A 152 -16.35 16.61 1.70
N SER A 153 -15.57 16.10 0.74
CA SER A 153 -15.91 16.17 -0.68
C SER A 153 -16.82 15.02 -1.08
N SER A 154 -18.09 15.32 -1.37
CA SER A 154 -19.07 14.32 -1.85
C SER A 154 -18.61 13.60 -3.12
N LYS A 155 -17.75 14.25 -3.92
CA LYS A 155 -17.14 13.66 -5.12
C LYS A 155 -16.14 12.57 -4.76
N PHE A 156 -15.28 12.80 -3.77
CA PHE A 156 -14.31 11.82 -3.32
C PHE A 156 -15.01 10.59 -2.72
N GLU A 157 -16.00 10.80 -1.84
CA GLU A 157 -16.79 9.72 -1.26
C GLU A 157 -17.43 8.83 -2.35
N PHE A 158 -18.04 9.46 -3.36
CA PHE A 158 -18.65 8.72 -4.47
C PHE A 158 -17.62 7.91 -5.26
N LEU A 159 -16.48 8.52 -5.62
CA LEU A 159 -15.41 7.85 -6.38
C LEU A 159 -14.83 6.66 -5.62
N LEU A 160 -14.56 6.84 -4.32
CA LEU A 160 -14.00 5.77 -3.49
C LEU A 160 -14.97 4.59 -3.41
N ARG A 161 -16.25 4.86 -3.08
CA ARG A 161 -17.28 3.81 -3.03
C ARG A 161 -17.43 3.10 -4.37
N ALA A 162 -17.46 3.85 -5.48
CA ALA A 162 -17.57 3.27 -6.82
C ALA A 162 -16.36 2.39 -7.17
N THR A 163 -15.13 2.83 -6.84
CA THR A 163 -13.92 2.04 -7.05
C THR A 163 -13.97 0.74 -6.27
N PHE A 164 -14.32 0.79 -4.98
CA PHE A 164 -14.43 -0.42 -4.15
C PHE A 164 -15.55 -1.37 -4.59
N GLU A 165 -16.72 -0.84 -4.94
CA GLU A 165 -17.81 -1.66 -5.50
C GLU A 165 -17.35 -2.38 -6.76
N ARG A 166 -16.60 -1.69 -7.62
CA ARG A 166 -16.07 -2.27 -8.85
C ARG A 166 -15.06 -3.38 -8.58
N ILE A 167 -14.13 -3.17 -7.64
CA ILE A 167 -13.20 -4.21 -7.20
C ILE A 167 -13.98 -5.44 -6.76
N HIS A 168 -14.98 -5.25 -5.90
CA HIS A 168 -15.79 -6.34 -5.38
C HIS A 168 -16.51 -7.10 -6.51
N ARG A 169 -17.10 -6.38 -7.47
CA ARG A 169 -17.70 -6.98 -8.68
C ARG A 169 -16.68 -7.76 -9.51
N THR A 170 -15.49 -7.21 -9.75
CA THR A 170 -14.46 -7.89 -10.55
C THR A 170 -13.96 -9.16 -9.85
N LEU A 171 -13.73 -9.12 -8.54
CA LEU A 171 -13.33 -10.29 -7.76
C LEU A 171 -14.39 -11.40 -7.82
N LEU A 172 -15.67 -11.05 -7.68
CA LEU A 172 -16.79 -12.00 -7.81
C LEU A 172 -16.87 -12.64 -9.20
N THR A 173 -16.54 -11.91 -10.27
CA THR A 173 -16.57 -12.47 -11.65
C THR A 173 -15.40 -13.40 -11.97
N THR A 174 -14.26 -13.24 -11.30
CA THR A 174 -13.08 -14.11 -11.47
C THR A 174 -13.17 -15.43 -10.67
N SER A 175 -14.15 -15.59 -9.79
CA SER A 175 -14.35 -16.80 -8.98
C SER A 175 -15.33 -17.84 -9.60
N THR A 176 -15.69 -17.68 -10.88
CA THR A 176 -16.52 -18.62 -11.67
C THR A 176 -15.75 -19.16 -12.86
#